data_AF-A0A1B9J0N1-F1
#
_entry.id   AF-A0A1B9J0N1-F1
#
_cell.length_a   1.000
_cell.length_b   1.000
_cell.length_c   1.000
_cell.angle_alpha   90.00
_cell.angle_beta   90.00
_cell.angle_gamma   90.00
#
_symmetry.space_group_name_H-M   'P 1'
#
loop_
_entity.id
_entity.type
_entity.pdbx_description
1 polymer ?
#
loop_
_entity_poly.entity_id
_entity_poly.type
_entity_poly.pdbx_seq_one_letter_code
_entity_poly.pdbx_strand_id
1 'polypeptide(L)'
;MPYKGLHVVLKKWETLVDWTVKTPNSVLAGVRRLTMDIWPENDSNIATKWPTIIHFLGSLTNLEELNLIRSPLCRHVRPRRGPTLEELRSPGYMVLSKIRSFAISDHCDDCQDELLYLFLPIMPSVKHLKASGRFPDGQLMTNEQELRLSVPNHVTTFFWKMCGLCDLLLDPETRFSSIEVFLPDLSSLMVSHYDFEENNGCHLRARPSTGIEDQWDIEFSYFGGFCPAFVTFVKPSEDGHWFDLIDDPDGPVFTNKIELDTVSYEAKVHSAMSAGARLFFTHIPSLQTGYFWEPYGEFDSRDYLQLKGCYRWEYRRVTHEDGVWDVEVLATPELLTLEFMANTDGDNVFDTEDL
;
A
#
# COMPACT_ATOMS: atom_id res chain seq x y z
N MET A 1 -40.26 3.24 -18.45
CA MET A 1 -39.91 3.33 -17.02
C MET A 1 -38.53 3.95 -16.90
N PRO A 2 -38.27 4.88 -15.98
CA PRO A 2 -36.93 5.44 -15.79
C PRO A 2 -35.98 4.35 -15.26
N TYR A 3 -34.79 4.23 -15.86
CA TYR A 3 -33.75 3.35 -15.35
C TYR A 3 -33.29 3.84 -13.97
N LYS A 4 -33.08 2.94 -13.01
CA LYS A 4 -32.65 3.27 -11.64
C LYS A 4 -31.62 2.26 -11.17
N GLY A 5 -30.64 2.73 -10.39
CA GLY A 5 -29.67 1.83 -9.76
C GLY A 5 -28.64 1.27 -10.73
N LEU A 6 -28.39 1.93 -11.87
CA LEU A 6 -27.44 1.41 -12.85
C LEU A 6 -26.02 1.47 -12.29
N HIS A 7 -25.29 0.37 -12.50
CA HIS A 7 -23.84 0.27 -12.31
C HIS A 7 -23.18 0.27 -13.68
N VAL A 8 -22.35 1.29 -13.93
CA VAL A 8 -21.61 1.44 -15.17
C VAL A 8 -20.14 1.16 -14.91
N VAL A 9 -19.52 0.36 -15.77
CA VAL A 9 -18.09 0.07 -15.74
C VAL A 9 -17.48 0.52 -17.07
N LEU A 10 -16.57 1.48 -17.01
CA LEU A 10 -15.88 2.05 -18.18
C LEU A 10 -14.43 1.57 -18.18
N LYS A 11 -14.06 0.76 -19.17
CA LYS A 11 -12.70 0.20 -19.32
C LYS A 11 -11.86 0.84 -20.41
N LYS A 12 -12.49 1.67 -21.26
CA LYS A 12 -11.87 2.31 -22.42
C LYS A 12 -12.25 3.78 -22.50
N TRP A 13 -11.33 4.60 -22.98
CA TRP A 13 -11.53 6.04 -23.09
C TRP A 13 -12.65 6.38 -24.09
N GLU A 14 -12.71 5.70 -25.23
CA GLU A 14 -13.72 5.94 -26.26
C GLU A 14 -15.12 5.61 -25.75
N THR A 15 -15.25 4.63 -24.87
CA THR A 15 -16.53 4.30 -24.24
C THR A 15 -16.98 5.42 -23.30
N LEU A 16 -16.06 6.04 -22.55
CA LEU A 16 -16.38 7.22 -21.74
C LEU A 16 -16.86 8.37 -22.64
N VAL A 17 -16.14 8.67 -23.73
CA VAL A 17 -16.53 9.71 -24.68
C VAL A 17 -17.90 9.44 -25.30
N ASP A 18 -18.15 8.20 -25.74
CA ASP A 18 -19.45 7.80 -26.27
C ASP A 18 -20.57 7.96 -25.24
N TRP A 19 -20.30 7.62 -23.97
CA TRP A 19 -21.25 7.82 -22.89
C TRP A 19 -21.55 9.30 -22.64
N THR A 20 -20.54 10.15 -22.74
CA THR A 20 -20.67 11.60 -22.58
C THR A 20 -21.52 12.23 -23.69
N VAL A 21 -21.39 11.77 -24.94
CA VAL A 21 -22.01 12.43 -26.10
C VAL A 21 -23.31 11.77 -26.55
N LYS A 22 -23.42 10.43 -26.47
CA LYS A 22 -24.48 9.66 -27.12
C LYS A 22 -25.52 9.11 -26.13
N THR A 23 -25.17 8.93 -24.85
CA THR A 23 -26.09 8.32 -23.89
C THR A 23 -27.21 9.30 -23.51
N PRO A 24 -28.50 8.92 -23.63
CA PRO A 24 -29.59 9.79 -23.23
C PRO A 24 -29.54 10.18 -21.75
N ASN A 25 -29.90 11.43 -21.44
CA ASN A 25 -29.93 11.94 -20.06
C ASN A 25 -30.79 11.09 -19.11
N SER A 26 -31.84 10.44 -19.61
CA SER A 26 -32.69 9.55 -18.81
C SER A 26 -31.95 8.28 -18.33
N VAL A 27 -30.94 7.83 -19.07
CA VAL A 27 -30.06 6.71 -18.68
C VAL A 27 -28.99 7.21 -17.73
N LEU A 28 -28.35 8.35 -18.04
CA LEU A 28 -27.33 8.98 -17.18
C LEU A 28 -27.87 9.29 -15.78
N ALA A 29 -29.10 9.81 -15.70
CA ALA A 29 -29.80 10.02 -14.44
C ALA A 29 -30.13 8.71 -13.67
N GLY A 30 -30.07 7.56 -14.32
CA GLY A 30 -30.27 6.25 -13.69
C GLY A 30 -29.01 5.68 -13.04
N VAL A 31 -27.83 6.22 -13.34
CA VAL A 31 -26.53 5.74 -12.84
C VAL A 31 -26.36 6.13 -11.37
N ARG A 32 -26.13 5.10 -10.53
CA ARG A 32 -25.81 5.25 -9.10
C ARG A 32 -24.38 4.89 -8.78
N ARG A 33 -23.77 3.98 -9.55
CA ARG A 33 -22.40 3.52 -9.35
C ARG A 33 -21.63 3.62 -10.65
N LEU A 34 -20.46 4.25 -10.60
CA LEU A 34 -19.52 4.31 -11.72
C LEU A 34 -18.20 3.68 -11.30
N THR A 35 -17.68 2.78 -12.13
CA THR A 35 -16.32 2.27 -12.04
C THR A 35 -15.55 2.69 -13.28
N MET A 36 -14.52 3.52 -13.11
CA MET A 36 -13.59 3.90 -14.15
C MET A 36 -12.31 3.08 -14.00
N ASP A 37 -12.06 2.24 -14.99
CA ASP A 37 -10.93 1.32 -15.03
C ASP A 37 -10.22 1.45 -16.39
N ILE A 38 -9.81 2.68 -16.71
CA ILE A 38 -9.31 3.05 -18.03
C ILE A 38 -7.79 3.20 -17.96
N TRP A 39 -7.07 2.38 -18.73
CA TRP A 39 -5.63 2.51 -18.83
C TRP A 39 -5.22 3.87 -19.43
N PRO A 40 -4.14 4.50 -18.93
CA PRO A 40 -3.54 5.64 -19.60
C PRO A 40 -3.09 5.26 -21.01
N GLU A 41 -3.43 6.12 -21.98
CA GLU A 41 -3.03 5.97 -23.38
C GLU A 41 -1.81 6.84 -23.65
N ASN A 42 -0.90 6.33 -24.48
CA ASN A 42 0.44 6.89 -24.71
C ASN A 42 0.47 8.34 -25.19
N ASP A 43 -0.53 8.75 -25.99
CA ASP A 43 -0.56 10.07 -26.63
C ASP A 43 -1.60 11.00 -26.00
N SER A 44 -2.10 10.65 -24.82
CA SER A 44 -3.23 11.36 -24.25
C SER A 44 -2.82 12.62 -23.51
N ASN A 45 -3.34 13.75 -23.97
CA ASN A 45 -3.21 15.03 -23.30
C ASN A 45 -4.17 15.06 -22.10
N ILE A 46 -3.63 15.08 -20.87
CA ILE A 46 -4.42 15.20 -19.63
C ILE A 46 -5.37 16.41 -19.72
N ALA A 47 -4.93 17.53 -20.30
CA ALA A 47 -5.72 18.74 -20.40
C ALA A 47 -7.02 18.57 -21.22
N THR A 48 -7.11 17.58 -22.11
CA THR A 48 -8.35 17.26 -22.84
C THR A 48 -9.19 16.19 -22.13
N LYS A 49 -8.53 15.26 -21.44
CA LYS A 49 -9.20 14.19 -20.69
C LYS A 49 -9.90 14.72 -19.45
N TRP A 50 -9.26 15.61 -18.68
CA TRP A 50 -9.81 16.10 -17.43
C TRP A 50 -11.17 16.81 -17.61
N PRO A 51 -11.34 17.81 -18.51
CA PRO A 51 -12.65 18.43 -18.74
C PRO A 51 -13.72 17.43 -19.19
N THR A 52 -13.34 16.41 -19.97
CA THR A 52 -14.26 15.37 -20.43
C THR A 52 -14.76 14.50 -19.26
N ILE A 53 -13.86 14.10 -18.36
CA ILE A 53 -14.19 13.33 -17.14
C ILE A 53 -15.12 14.16 -16.24
N ILE A 54 -14.77 15.41 -15.99
CA ILE A 54 -15.57 16.34 -15.20
C ILE A 54 -16.96 16.53 -15.80
N HIS A 55 -17.05 16.81 -17.10
CA HIS A 55 -18.33 17.00 -17.77
C HIS A 55 -19.19 15.74 -17.70
N PHE A 56 -18.59 14.56 -17.92
CA PHE A 56 -19.27 13.28 -17.80
C PHE A 56 -19.81 13.07 -16.37
N LEU A 57 -18.97 13.22 -15.36
CA LEU A 57 -19.36 13.08 -13.95
C LEU A 57 -20.48 14.06 -13.56
N GLY A 58 -20.43 15.30 -14.06
CA GLY A 58 -21.47 16.30 -13.83
C GLY A 58 -22.83 15.93 -14.44
N SER A 59 -22.84 15.11 -15.51
CA SER A 59 -24.07 14.60 -16.11
C SER A 59 -24.74 13.49 -15.28
N LEU A 60 -23.99 12.83 -14.39
CA LEU A 60 -24.46 11.75 -13.53
C LEU A 60 -25.08 12.30 -12.24
N THR A 61 -26.19 13.03 -12.37
CA THR A 61 -26.90 13.76 -11.29
C THR A 61 -27.38 12.91 -10.09
N ASN A 62 -27.23 11.60 -10.18
CA ASN A 62 -27.67 10.60 -9.21
C ASN A 62 -26.53 9.67 -8.76
N LEU A 63 -25.28 9.96 -9.14
CA LEU A 63 -24.11 9.19 -8.76
C LEU A 63 -23.92 9.20 -7.23
N GLU A 64 -23.87 8.02 -6.65
CA GLU A 64 -23.70 7.78 -5.21
C GLU A 64 -22.35 7.14 -4.90
N GLU A 65 -21.78 6.40 -5.86
CA GLU A 65 -20.52 5.70 -5.70
C GLU A 65 -19.61 5.87 -6.92
N LEU A 66 -18.37 6.28 -6.68
CA LEU A 66 -17.34 6.41 -7.71
C LEU A 66 -16.11 5.56 -7.35
N ASN A 67 -15.72 4.67 -8.26
CA ASN A 67 -14.53 3.84 -8.12
C ASN A 67 -13.55 4.15 -9.26
N LEU A 68 -12.35 4.61 -8.95
CA LEU A 68 -11.25 4.85 -9.88
C LEU A 68 -10.19 3.76 -9.68
N ILE A 69 -10.17 2.75 -10.55
CA ILE A 69 -9.20 1.65 -10.46
C ILE A 69 -7.94 1.99 -11.25
N ARG A 70 -8.09 2.55 -12.46
CA ARG A 70 -6.98 3.06 -13.26
C ARG A 70 -7.41 4.38 -13.84
N SER A 71 -6.63 5.43 -13.59
CA SER A 71 -6.92 6.75 -14.13
C SER A 71 -6.33 6.88 -15.52
N PRO A 72 -7.13 7.33 -16.50
CA PRO A 72 -6.61 7.69 -17.82
C PRO A 72 -5.75 8.96 -17.77
N LEU A 73 -5.58 9.58 -16.59
CA LEU A 73 -4.79 10.77 -16.34
C LEU A 73 -3.36 10.47 -15.83
N CYS A 74 -3.04 9.21 -15.52
CA CYS A 74 -1.69 8.86 -15.05
C CYS A 74 -0.65 9.08 -16.15
N ARG A 75 0.47 9.74 -15.80
CA ARG A 75 1.59 10.05 -16.72
C ARG A 75 2.94 9.47 -16.30
N HIS A 76 3.05 8.89 -15.11
CA HIS A 76 4.32 8.40 -14.57
C HIS A 76 4.88 7.15 -15.25
N VAL A 77 4.13 6.56 -16.19
CA VAL A 77 4.61 5.44 -17.00
C VAL A 77 5.67 5.88 -18.04
N ARG A 78 5.85 7.19 -18.31
CA ARG A 78 6.69 7.69 -19.44
C ARG A 78 7.39 9.03 -19.19
N PRO A 79 8.47 9.36 -19.94
CA PRO A 79 9.25 10.59 -19.77
C PRO A 79 8.40 11.88 -19.92
N ARG A 80 8.61 12.80 -18.97
CA ARG A 80 7.81 14.00 -18.71
C ARG A 80 7.86 15.02 -19.87
N ARG A 81 6.77 15.17 -20.61
CA ARG A 81 6.47 16.38 -21.41
C ARG A 81 4.99 16.77 -21.30
N GLY A 82 4.73 17.99 -20.81
CA GLY A 82 3.38 18.60 -20.70
C GLY A 82 2.82 18.66 -19.28
N PRO A 83 1.54 19.05 -19.12
CA PRO A 83 0.94 19.34 -17.81
C PRO A 83 0.93 18.12 -16.89
N THR A 84 1.18 18.36 -15.62
CA THR A 84 1.08 17.36 -14.52
C THR A 84 -0.33 17.34 -13.93
N LEU A 85 -0.63 16.36 -13.09
CA LEU A 85 -1.90 16.32 -12.35
C LEU A 85 -2.03 17.52 -11.39
N GLU A 86 -0.93 17.96 -10.79
CA GLU A 86 -0.86 19.10 -9.86
C GLU A 86 -1.34 20.43 -10.50
N GLU A 87 -1.18 20.56 -11.81
CA GLU A 87 -1.63 21.71 -12.60
C GLU A 87 -3.15 21.71 -12.86
N LEU A 88 -3.81 20.56 -12.71
CA LEU A 88 -5.26 20.50 -12.85
C LEU A 88 -5.94 21.24 -11.69
N ARG A 89 -7.15 21.72 -11.98
CA ARG A 89 -8.01 22.39 -11.00
C ARG A 89 -9.37 21.76 -11.01
N SER A 90 -9.92 21.58 -9.82
CA SER A 90 -11.30 21.17 -9.63
C SER A 90 -12.22 22.33 -10.05
N PRO A 91 -13.25 22.09 -10.88
CA PRO A 91 -14.15 23.16 -11.27
C PRO A 91 -15.00 23.58 -10.06
N GLY A 92 -14.85 24.83 -9.60
CA GLY A 92 -15.53 25.31 -8.40
C GLY A 92 -17.07 25.35 -8.47
N TYR A 93 -17.65 25.23 -9.67
CA TYR A 93 -19.11 25.17 -9.87
C TYR A 93 -19.67 23.75 -9.83
N MET A 94 -18.81 22.73 -9.87
CA MET A 94 -19.24 21.34 -9.94
C MET A 94 -19.27 20.73 -8.54
N VAL A 95 -20.45 20.26 -8.13
CA VAL A 95 -20.62 19.58 -6.84
C VAL A 95 -21.30 18.25 -7.07
N LEU A 96 -20.59 17.17 -6.77
CA LEU A 96 -21.06 15.79 -6.77
C LEU A 96 -21.70 15.45 -5.42
N SER A 97 -22.72 16.21 -5.04
CA SER A 97 -23.32 16.21 -3.70
C SER A 97 -24.02 14.91 -3.27
N LYS A 98 -24.20 13.95 -4.18
CA LYS A 98 -24.81 12.65 -3.86
C LYS A 98 -23.78 11.54 -3.66
N ILE A 99 -22.52 11.77 -4.00
CA ILE A 99 -21.48 10.76 -3.79
C ILE A 99 -21.28 10.56 -2.29
N ARG A 100 -21.51 9.32 -1.84
CA ARG A 100 -21.33 8.86 -0.46
C ARG A 100 -20.11 7.97 -0.32
N SER A 101 -19.72 7.28 -1.40
CA SER A 101 -18.55 6.43 -1.42
C SER A 101 -17.64 6.78 -2.59
N PHE A 102 -16.36 6.96 -2.28
CA PHE A 102 -15.31 7.18 -3.26
C PHE A 102 -14.20 6.16 -3.01
N ALA A 103 -13.83 5.41 -4.04
CA ALA A 103 -12.68 4.52 -4.00
C ALA A 103 -11.69 4.92 -5.09
N ILE A 104 -10.41 4.96 -4.74
CA ILE A 104 -9.31 5.09 -5.67
C ILE A 104 -8.31 3.95 -5.42
N SER A 105 -7.85 3.32 -6.48
CA SER A 105 -6.88 2.24 -6.43
C SER A 105 -5.96 2.25 -7.66
N ASP A 106 -5.45 3.44 -8.00
CA ASP A 106 -4.59 3.63 -9.17
C ASP A 106 -3.28 2.83 -9.04
N HIS A 107 -2.69 2.44 -10.17
CA HIS A 107 -1.41 1.74 -10.20
C HIS A 107 -0.22 2.66 -9.90
N CYS A 108 -0.41 3.97 -9.96
CA CYS A 108 0.65 4.94 -9.68
C CYS A 108 0.36 5.65 -8.36
N ASP A 109 1.21 5.39 -7.38
CA ASP A 109 1.11 5.97 -6.03
C ASP A 109 1.09 7.52 -6.10
N ASP A 110 2.03 8.12 -6.84
CA ASP A 110 2.09 9.58 -7.02
C ASP A 110 0.80 10.19 -7.61
N CYS A 111 0.13 9.48 -8.52
CA CYS A 111 -1.10 9.97 -9.12
C CYS A 111 -2.29 9.85 -8.18
N GLN A 112 -2.23 8.93 -7.22
CA GLN A 112 -3.36 8.63 -6.36
C GLN A 112 -3.67 9.81 -5.43
N ASP A 113 -2.64 10.38 -4.81
CA ASP A 113 -2.76 11.51 -3.89
C ASP A 113 -3.30 12.74 -4.62
N GLU A 114 -2.73 13.06 -5.79
CA GLU A 114 -3.20 14.17 -6.62
C GLU A 114 -4.67 14.00 -7.05
N LEU A 115 -5.09 12.77 -7.35
CA LEU A 115 -6.49 12.51 -7.69
C LEU A 115 -7.41 12.64 -6.47
N LEU A 116 -6.97 12.24 -5.27
CA LEU A 116 -7.72 12.51 -4.03
C LEU A 116 -7.94 14.02 -3.85
N TYR A 117 -6.87 14.82 -3.98
CA TYR A 117 -6.95 16.28 -3.86
C TYR A 117 -7.81 16.94 -4.94
N LEU A 118 -7.88 16.36 -6.14
CA LEU A 118 -8.75 16.87 -7.20
C LEU A 118 -10.23 16.53 -6.97
N PHE A 119 -10.53 15.34 -6.45
CA PHE A 119 -11.90 14.84 -6.36
C PHE A 119 -12.60 15.16 -5.05
N LEU A 120 -11.91 15.10 -3.90
CA LEU A 120 -12.56 15.32 -2.60
C LEU A 120 -13.24 16.70 -2.47
N PRO A 121 -12.64 17.82 -2.93
CA PRO A 121 -13.29 19.14 -2.82
C PRO A 121 -14.63 19.24 -3.55
N ILE A 122 -14.87 18.42 -4.59
CA ILE A 122 -16.13 18.39 -5.34
C ILE A 122 -17.11 17.34 -4.82
N MET A 123 -16.78 16.60 -3.76
CA MET A 123 -17.59 15.52 -3.16
C MET A 123 -17.89 15.78 -1.68
N PRO A 124 -18.54 16.89 -1.31
CA PRO A 124 -18.70 17.27 0.10
C PRO A 124 -19.54 16.29 0.94
N SER A 125 -20.25 15.35 0.31
CA SER A 125 -21.09 14.37 1.00
C SER A 125 -20.46 12.98 1.12
N VAL A 126 -19.19 12.83 0.71
CA VAL A 126 -18.48 11.57 0.83
C VAL A 126 -18.34 11.17 2.30
N LYS A 127 -18.73 9.93 2.61
CA LYS A 127 -18.66 9.33 3.95
C LYS A 127 -17.67 8.18 4.02
N HIS A 128 -17.55 7.45 2.92
CA HIS A 128 -16.68 6.29 2.80
C HIS A 128 -15.60 6.56 1.75
N LEU A 129 -14.36 6.67 2.20
CA LEU A 129 -13.20 6.80 1.34
C LEU A 129 -12.45 5.47 1.31
N LYS A 130 -12.05 5.03 0.12
CA LYS A 130 -11.10 3.95 -0.07
C LYS A 130 -9.93 4.45 -0.90
N ALA A 131 -8.70 4.23 -0.44
CA ALA A 131 -7.48 4.57 -1.17
C ALA A 131 -6.51 3.37 -1.15
N SER A 132 -5.54 3.33 -2.05
CA SER A 132 -4.42 2.39 -1.97
C SER A 132 -3.06 3.10 -1.89
N GLY A 133 -1.94 2.44 -2.18
CA GLY A 133 -0.65 3.12 -2.34
C GLY A 133 -0.05 3.68 -1.06
N ARG A 134 0.92 4.57 -1.24
CA ARG A 134 1.62 5.26 -0.15
C ARG A 134 0.66 6.15 0.61
N PHE A 135 0.95 6.33 1.88
CA PHE A 135 0.24 7.32 2.66
C PHE A 135 0.63 8.72 2.18
N PRO A 136 -0.27 9.70 2.24
CA PRO A 136 0.15 11.10 2.16
C PRO A 136 1.06 11.35 3.37
N ASP A 137 2.37 11.34 3.18
CA ASP A 137 3.29 11.80 4.22
C ASP A 137 2.89 13.25 4.51
N GLY A 138 2.68 13.60 5.79
CA GLY A 138 2.21 14.94 6.19
C GLY A 138 3.09 16.09 5.65
N GLN A 139 4.32 15.80 5.20
CA GLN A 139 5.18 16.75 4.50
C GLN A 139 4.72 17.13 3.08
N LEU A 140 3.90 16.30 2.42
CA LEU A 140 3.41 16.54 1.07
C LEU A 140 2.22 17.51 1.05
N MET A 141 1.50 17.66 2.17
CA MET A 141 0.48 18.69 2.37
C MET A 141 1.16 20.06 2.43
N THR A 142 1.60 20.56 1.28
CA THR A 142 2.04 21.94 1.14
C THR A 142 0.88 22.88 1.53
N ASN A 143 1.20 24.08 2.01
CA ASN A 143 0.19 25.11 2.32
C ASN A 143 -0.83 25.32 1.18
N GLU A 144 -0.45 25.07 -0.09
CA GLU A 144 -1.36 25.12 -1.23
C GLU A 144 -2.39 23.98 -1.24
N GLN A 145 -2.03 22.77 -0.82
CA GLN A 145 -2.95 21.64 -0.72
C GLN A 145 -3.91 21.81 0.46
N GLU A 146 -3.43 22.32 1.60
CA GLU A 146 -4.30 22.70 2.73
C GLU A 146 -5.37 23.72 2.32
N LEU A 147 -4.98 24.75 1.55
CA LEU A 147 -5.91 25.74 0.98
C LEU A 147 -6.95 25.09 0.05
N ARG A 148 -6.55 24.10 -0.76
CA ARG A 148 -7.46 23.38 -1.67
C ARG A 148 -8.48 22.52 -0.91
N LEU A 149 -8.15 22.07 0.29
CA LEU A 149 -8.99 21.24 1.16
C LEU A 149 -9.78 22.02 2.20
N SER A 150 -9.82 23.35 2.10
CA SER A 150 -10.64 24.20 2.97
C SER A 150 -12.14 23.87 2.95
N VAL A 151 -12.59 22.97 2.09
CA VAL A 151 -13.93 22.38 2.12
C VAL A 151 -13.95 21.27 3.18
N PRO A 152 -14.82 21.37 4.21
CA PRO A 152 -14.96 20.33 5.21
C PRO A 152 -15.24 18.96 4.56
N ASN A 153 -14.33 18.01 4.78
CA ASN A 153 -14.51 16.63 4.34
C ASN A 153 -15.18 15.84 5.45
N HIS A 154 -16.40 15.35 5.19
CA HIS A 154 -17.16 14.59 6.18
C HIS A 154 -16.94 13.07 6.11
N VAL A 155 -15.72 12.64 5.76
CA VAL A 155 -15.36 11.22 5.65
C VAL A 155 -15.38 10.60 7.04
N THR A 156 -16.31 9.69 7.27
CA THR A 156 -16.45 8.99 8.55
C THR A 156 -15.74 7.64 8.57
N THR A 157 -15.47 7.07 7.39
CA THR A 157 -14.81 5.78 7.23
C THR A 157 -13.74 5.87 6.16
N PHE A 158 -12.51 5.53 6.52
CA PHE A 158 -11.39 5.48 5.59
C PHE A 158 -10.82 4.06 5.53
N PHE A 159 -10.88 3.45 4.35
CA PHE A 159 -10.22 2.19 4.05
C PHE A 159 -8.95 2.46 3.25
N TRP A 160 -7.80 2.14 3.81
CA TRP A 160 -6.53 2.36 3.15
C TRP A 160 -5.84 1.03 2.88
N LYS A 161 -5.50 0.80 1.62
CA LYS A 161 -4.84 -0.42 1.17
C LYS A 161 -3.37 -0.15 0.86
N MET A 162 -2.47 -0.66 1.68
CA MET A 162 -1.05 -0.48 1.47
C MET A 162 -0.57 -1.29 0.26
N CYS A 163 0.35 -0.72 -0.51
CA CYS A 163 1.03 -1.37 -1.63
C CYS A 163 2.47 -1.70 -1.23
N GLY A 164 2.69 -2.87 -0.61
CA GLY A 164 4.02 -3.34 -0.21
C GLY A 164 4.23 -3.40 1.30
N LEU A 165 5.21 -4.21 1.72
CA LEU A 165 5.55 -4.47 3.13
C LEU A 165 6.38 -3.34 3.79
N CYS A 166 7.07 -2.52 2.99
CA CYS A 166 8.06 -1.55 3.51
C CYS A 166 7.44 -0.29 4.12
N ASP A 167 6.16 0.03 3.84
CA ASP A 167 5.56 1.32 4.24
C ASP A 167 4.96 1.32 5.68
N LEU A 168 5.16 0.24 6.43
CA LEU A 168 4.47 -0.03 7.71
C LEU A 168 5.17 0.56 8.95
N LEU A 169 6.05 1.55 8.79
CA LEU A 169 6.31 2.49 9.88
C LEU A 169 5.11 3.45 9.96
N LEU A 170 4.01 2.95 10.49
CA LEU A 170 2.96 3.79 11.04
C LEU A 170 3.52 4.38 12.32
N ASP A 171 4.32 5.45 12.21
CA ASP A 171 4.56 6.31 13.35
C ASP A 171 3.18 6.85 13.78
N PRO A 172 2.64 6.39 14.92
CA PRO A 172 1.27 6.70 15.25
C PRO A 172 1.11 8.21 15.50
N GLU A 173 2.14 8.87 16.03
CA GLU A 173 2.07 10.28 16.41
C GLU A 173 2.05 11.18 15.19
N THR A 174 2.88 10.92 14.17
CA THR A 174 2.91 11.79 12.99
C THR A 174 1.83 11.44 11.96
N ARG A 175 1.55 10.14 11.75
CA ARG A 175 0.64 9.71 10.67
C ARG A 175 -0.84 9.75 11.06
N PHE A 176 -1.24 9.37 12.28
CA PHE A 176 -2.65 9.51 12.68
C PHE A 176 -3.05 10.98 12.83
N SER A 177 -2.18 11.82 13.41
CA SER A 177 -2.41 13.27 13.48
C SER A 177 -2.61 13.87 12.10
N SER A 178 -1.83 13.45 11.10
CA SER A 178 -2.01 13.88 9.70
C SER A 178 -3.36 13.43 9.13
N ILE A 179 -3.85 12.23 9.47
CA ILE A 179 -5.19 11.78 9.07
C ILE A 179 -6.27 12.63 9.71
N GLU A 180 -6.18 12.89 11.02
CA GLU A 180 -7.19 13.67 11.73
C GLU A 180 -7.28 15.10 11.17
N VAL A 181 -6.13 15.71 10.84
CA VAL A 181 -6.11 17.00 10.15
C VAL A 181 -6.77 16.90 8.77
N PHE A 182 -6.51 15.83 8.01
CA PHE A 182 -7.06 15.64 6.67
C PHE A 182 -8.55 15.25 6.67
N LEU A 183 -8.98 14.45 7.65
CA LEU A 183 -10.30 13.83 7.80
C LEU A 183 -10.79 14.01 9.26
N PRO A 184 -11.20 15.22 9.65
CA PRO A 184 -11.55 15.53 11.04
C PRO A 184 -12.78 14.78 11.56
N ASP A 185 -13.65 14.31 10.67
CA ASP A 185 -14.85 13.54 11.01
C ASP A 185 -14.62 12.01 11.05
N LEU A 186 -13.35 11.56 10.99
CA LEU A 186 -13.04 10.14 10.86
C LEU A 186 -13.39 9.37 12.14
N SER A 187 -14.36 8.45 12.01
CA SER A 187 -14.80 7.57 13.11
C SER A 187 -14.27 6.14 13.00
N SER A 188 -13.74 5.76 11.83
CA SER A 188 -13.19 4.44 11.60
C SER A 188 -12.13 4.49 10.52
N LEU A 189 -10.92 4.08 10.86
CA LEU A 189 -9.85 3.77 9.93
C LEU A 189 -9.74 2.25 9.78
N MET A 190 -9.57 1.77 8.56
CA MET A 190 -9.19 0.39 8.29
C MET A 190 -8.01 0.40 7.33
N VAL A 191 -6.85 -0.01 7.83
CA VAL A 191 -5.65 -0.22 7.03
C VAL A 191 -5.55 -1.70 6.70
N SER A 192 -5.30 -2.02 5.44
CA SER A 192 -5.14 -3.41 5.00
C SER A 192 -3.84 -3.57 4.23
N HIS A 193 -3.07 -4.60 4.58
CA HIS A 193 -2.05 -5.17 3.72
C HIS A 193 -2.61 -6.45 3.12
N TYR A 194 -2.50 -6.62 1.81
CA TYR A 194 -2.91 -7.85 1.14
C TYR A 194 -1.86 -8.27 0.13
N ASP A 195 -1.25 -9.43 0.37
CA ASP A 195 -0.46 -10.12 -0.61
C ASP A 195 -1.39 -10.89 -1.55
N PHE A 196 -1.43 -10.45 -2.80
CA PHE A 196 -2.26 -11.09 -3.82
C PHE A 196 -1.73 -12.45 -4.24
N GLU A 197 -0.41 -12.67 -4.19
CA GLU A 197 0.21 -13.91 -4.66
C GLU A 197 -0.06 -15.03 -3.67
N GLU A 198 0.06 -14.73 -2.38
CA GLU A 198 -0.10 -15.72 -1.31
C GLU A 198 -1.54 -15.80 -0.78
N ASN A 199 -2.45 -14.93 -1.25
CA ASN A 199 -3.83 -14.81 -0.76
C ASN A 199 -3.87 -14.65 0.78
N ASN A 200 -2.91 -13.88 1.31
CA ASN A 200 -2.73 -13.65 2.74
C ASN A 200 -2.68 -12.15 3.03
N GLY A 201 -2.88 -11.78 4.29
CA GLY A 201 -2.82 -10.38 4.65
C GLY A 201 -3.24 -10.09 6.07
N CYS A 202 -3.27 -8.80 6.38
CA CYS A 202 -3.70 -8.28 7.65
C CYS A 202 -4.56 -7.03 7.51
N HIS A 203 -5.32 -6.78 8.56
CA HIS A 203 -6.17 -5.61 8.74
C HIS A 203 -5.90 -5.02 10.10
N LEU A 204 -5.55 -3.74 10.11
CA LEU A 204 -5.57 -2.90 11.30
C LEU A 204 -6.81 -2.02 11.21
N ARG A 205 -7.65 -2.04 12.23
CA ARG A 205 -8.81 -1.18 12.34
C ARG A 205 -8.60 -0.29 13.55
N ALA A 206 -8.70 1.02 13.36
CA ALA A 206 -8.67 1.98 14.45
C ALA A 206 -10.03 2.69 14.54
N ARG A 207 -10.51 2.93 15.76
CA ARG A 207 -11.71 3.75 16.06
C ARG A 207 -11.42 4.65 17.26
N PRO A 208 -12.02 5.85 17.37
CA PRO A 208 -11.93 6.64 18.59
C PRO A 208 -12.45 5.85 19.80
N SER A 209 -11.70 5.86 20.90
CA SER A 209 -12.05 5.16 22.14
C SER A 209 -13.29 5.79 22.77
N THR A 210 -14.20 4.94 23.27
CA THR A 210 -15.45 5.42 23.87
C THR A 210 -15.17 6.06 25.24
N GLY A 211 -15.28 7.38 25.33
CA GLY A 211 -15.23 8.12 26.59
C GLY A 211 -13.85 8.65 27.00
N ILE A 212 -12.85 8.58 26.12
CA ILE A 212 -11.53 9.18 26.31
C ILE A 212 -11.21 10.01 25.07
N GLU A 213 -11.02 11.31 25.23
CA GLU A 213 -10.59 12.20 24.14
C GLU A 213 -9.17 11.83 23.67
N ASP A 214 -8.91 12.00 22.37
CA ASP A 214 -7.61 11.79 21.74
C ASP A 214 -7.02 10.36 21.88
N GLN A 215 -7.86 9.36 22.19
CA GLN A 215 -7.46 7.96 22.24
C GLN A 215 -8.15 7.13 21.14
N TRP A 216 -7.40 6.19 20.55
CA TRP A 216 -7.91 5.26 19.55
C TRP A 216 -7.84 3.81 20.04
N ASP A 217 -8.94 3.07 19.86
CA ASP A 217 -9.02 1.62 19.98
C ASP A 217 -8.53 0.97 18.69
N ILE A 218 -7.45 0.18 18.79
CA ILE A 218 -6.82 -0.50 17.65
C ILE A 218 -7.11 -2.00 17.72
N GLU A 219 -7.78 -2.52 16.69
CA GLU A 219 -8.07 -3.94 16.46
C GLU A 219 -7.18 -4.44 15.31
N PHE A 220 -6.40 -5.49 15.55
CA PHE A 220 -5.58 -6.13 14.52
C PHE A 220 -6.12 -7.53 14.21
N SER A 221 -6.24 -7.86 12.93
CA SER A 221 -6.67 -9.17 12.47
C SER A 221 -5.87 -9.59 11.24
N TYR A 222 -5.73 -10.88 11.00
CA TYR A 222 -4.97 -11.43 9.87
C TYR A 222 -5.66 -12.66 9.28
N PHE A 223 -5.30 -13.00 8.04
CA PHE A 223 -5.92 -14.11 7.31
C PHE A 223 -4.94 -14.76 6.32
N GLY A 224 -5.31 -15.93 5.82
CA GLY A 224 -4.59 -16.60 4.72
C GLY A 224 -3.22 -17.17 5.08
N GLY A 225 -2.99 -17.58 6.34
CA GLY A 225 -1.66 -18.05 6.76
C GLY A 225 -0.64 -16.92 6.96
N PHE A 226 -1.08 -15.66 6.91
CA PHE A 226 -0.28 -14.51 7.30
C PHE A 226 0.37 -14.76 8.66
N CYS A 227 1.69 -14.64 8.71
CA CYS A 227 2.45 -14.86 9.94
C CYS A 227 2.44 -13.56 10.77
N PRO A 228 1.71 -13.50 11.89
CA PRO A 228 1.64 -12.30 12.72
C PRO A 228 2.98 -11.94 13.36
N ALA A 229 3.96 -12.85 13.32
CA ALA A 229 5.29 -12.68 13.88
C ALA A 229 6.17 -11.66 13.14
N PHE A 230 5.69 -11.11 12.02
CA PHE A 230 6.29 -10.00 11.25
C PHE A 230 5.66 -8.64 11.57
N VAL A 231 4.73 -8.58 12.52
CA VAL A 231 4.10 -7.32 12.96
C VAL A 231 4.73 -6.91 14.27
N THR A 232 5.45 -5.79 14.24
CA THR A 232 6.03 -5.15 15.41
C THR A 232 5.21 -3.89 15.68
N PHE A 233 4.66 -3.77 16.89
CA PHE A 233 3.99 -2.54 17.32
C PHE A 233 5.02 -1.72 18.07
N VAL A 234 5.52 -0.65 17.47
CA VAL A 234 6.50 0.22 18.11
C VAL A 234 5.87 1.52 18.59
N LYS A 235 6.32 2.03 19.75
CA LYS A 235 6.02 3.38 20.21
C LYS A 235 7.31 4.19 20.24
N PRO A 236 7.30 5.46 19.78
CA PRO A 236 8.43 6.34 19.98
C PRO A 236 8.56 6.69 21.48
N SER A 237 9.77 6.66 22.00
CA SER A 237 10.08 7.21 23.32
C SER A 237 10.35 8.71 23.24
N GLU A 238 10.34 9.35 24.40
CA GLU A 238 10.68 10.77 24.55
C GLU A 238 12.09 11.13 24.05
N ASP A 239 13.02 10.17 24.00
CA ASP A 239 14.39 10.35 23.49
C ASP A 239 14.55 9.94 22.01
N GLY A 240 13.46 9.59 21.31
CA GLY A 240 13.45 9.29 19.89
C GLY A 240 13.90 7.87 19.52
N HIS A 241 13.98 6.98 20.52
CA HIS A 241 14.17 5.55 20.29
C HIS A 241 12.80 4.84 20.12
N TRP A 242 12.78 3.72 19.42
CA TRP A 242 11.56 2.94 19.22
C TRP A 242 11.56 1.76 20.20
N PHE A 243 10.47 1.61 20.96
CA PHE A 243 10.28 0.50 21.89
C PHE A 243 9.14 -0.39 21.40
N ASP A 244 9.31 -1.70 21.56
CA ASP A 244 8.24 -2.67 21.33
C ASP A 244 7.14 -2.47 22.37
N LEU A 245 5.92 -2.13 21.93
CA LEU A 245 4.74 -1.92 22.78
C LEU A 245 4.30 -3.20 23.50
N ILE A 246 4.78 -4.36 23.06
CA ILE A 246 4.44 -5.66 23.65
C ILE A 246 5.15 -5.86 25.01
N ASP A 247 6.23 -5.12 25.29
CA ASP A 247 7.04 -5.27 26.50
C ASP A 247 6.80 -4.17 27.57
N ASP A 248 5.85 -3.25 27.37
CA ASP A 248 5.53 -2.19 28.34
C ASP A 248 4.38 -2.60 29.29
N PRO A 249 4.66 -2.93 30.57
CA PRO A 249 3.64 -3.34 31.54
C PRO A 249 2.70 -2.20 31.97
N ASP A 250 3.06 -0.94 31.72
CA ASP A 250 2.31 0.26 32.14
C ASP A 250 1.66 1.01 30.95
N GLY A 251 1.79 0.48 29.72
CA GLY A 251 1.23 1.05 28.49
C GLY A 251 -0.29 0.92 28.35
N PRO A 252 -0.93 1.65 27.41
CA PRO A 252 -2.36 1.54 27.15
C PRO A 252 -2.74 0.08 26.86
N VAL A 253 -3.77 -0.42 27.55
CA VAL A 253 -4.21 -1.82 27.47
C VAL A 253 -4.72 -2.13 26.06
N PHE A 254 -3.85 -2.61 25.19
CA PHE A 254 -4.25 -3.33 24.00
C PHE A 254 -4.96 -4.61 24.46
N THR A 255 -6.27 -4.68 24.32
CA THR A 255 -7.04 -5.91 24.56
C THR A 255 -6.85 -6.87 23.38
N ASN A 256 -5.59 -7.20 23.12
CA ASN A 256 -5.20 -8.24 22.23
C ASN A 256 -4.49 -9.28 23.09
N LYS A 257 -5.25 -10.31 23.48
CA LYS A 257 -4.69 -11.55 24.02
C LYS A 257 -3.99 -12.28 22.87
N ILE A 258 -2.93 -11.68 22.35
CA ILE A 258 -2.02 -12.33 21.41
C ILE A 258 -0.95 -12.93 22.30
N GLU A 259 -1.06 -14.23 22.57
CA GLU A 259 0.09 -15.01 23.04
C GLU A 259 1.09 -15.03 21.88
N LEU A 260 1.91 -13.97 21.79
CA LEU A 260 3.04 -13.95 20.87
C LEU A 260 4.10 -14.86 21.47
N ASP A 261 4.33 -15.97 20.78
CA ASP A 261 5.46 -16.84 21.02
C ASP A 261 6.72 -16.00 20.77
N THR A 262 7.43 -15.62 21.85
CA THR A 262 8.64 -14.78 21.84
C THR A 262 9.84 -15.56 21.33
N VAL A 263 9.69 -16.18 20.16
CA VAL A 263 10.75 -16.91 19.48
C VAL A 263 11.65 -15.86 18.80
N SER A 264 12.96 -15.91 19.08
CA SER A 264 13.93 -14.96 18.52
C SER A 264 13.90 -14.99 16.98
N TYR A 265 14.31 -13.88 16.36
CA TYR A 265 14.40 -13.76 14.90
C TYR A 265 15.15 -14.94 14.29
N GLU A 266 16.29 -15.29 14.88
CA GLU A 266 17.14 -16.39 14.45
C GLU A 266 16.39 -17.72 14.48
N ALA A 267 15.64 -18.00 15.54
CA ALA A 267 14.87 -19.23 15.64
C ALA A 267 13.77 -19.32 14.56
N LYS A 268 13.17 -18.19 14.17
CA LYS A 268 12.22 -18.13 13.04
C LYS A 268 12.90 -18.39 11.70
N VAL A 269 14.03 -17.73 11.44
CA VAL A 269 14.84 -17.91 10.23
C VAL A 269 15.30 -19.37 10.11
N HIS A 270 15.80 -19.95 11.20
CA HIS A 270 16.19 -21.35 11.29
C HIS A 270 15.04 -22.30 10.94
N SER A 271 13.85 -22.05 11.48
CA SER A 271 12.66 -22.86 11.21
C SER A 271 12.29 -22.81 9.72
N ALA A 272 12.24 -21.61 9.14
CA ALA A 272 11.93 -21.42 7.73
C ALA A 272 12.96 -22.09 6.80
N MET A 273 14.26 -21.90 7.06
CA MET A 273 15.34 -22.54 6.30
C MET A 273 15.31 -24.06 6.45
N SER A 274 15.03 -24.58 7.65
CA SER A 274 14.90 -26.02 7.87
C SER A 274 13.77 -26.61 7.03
N ALA A 275 12.61 -25.94 6.99
CA ALA A 275 11.49 -26.35 6.15
C ALA A 275 11.84 -26.35 4.65
N GLY A 276 12.51 -25.29 4.16
CA GLY A 276 12.99 -25.22 2.77
C GLY A 276 14.00 -26.32 2.42
N ALA A 277 14.98 -26.55 3.30
CA ALA A 277 15.99 -27.60 3.10
C ALA A 277 15.39 -29.01 3.11
N ARG A 278 14.35 -29.29 3.90
CA ARG A 278 13.62 -30.56 3.84
C ARG A 278 13.06 -30.82 2.44
N LEU A 279 12.54 -29.79 1.77
CA LEU A 279 12.04 -29.92 0.39
C LEU A 279 13.18 -30.28 -0.57
N PHE A 280 14.34 -29.61 -0.47
CA PHE A 280 15.49 -29.95 -1.31
C PHE A 280 15.96 -31.39 -1.10
N PHE A 281 16.09 -31.85 0.14
CA PHE A 281 16.49 -33.22 0.43
C PHE A 281 15.48 -34.27 -0.01
N THR A 282 14.18 -33.95 0.05
CA THR A 282 13.11 -34.82 -0.42
C THR A 282 13.19 -35.03 -1.93
N HIS A 283 13.48 -33.95 -2.69
CA HIS A 283 13.50 -34.00 -4.16
C HIS A 283 14.88 -34.33 -4.74
N ILE A 284 15.96 -34.15 -3.98
CA ILE A 284 17.34 -34.40 -4.40
C ILE A 284 18.01 -35.30 -3.35
N PRO A 285 17.77 -36.62 -3.37
CA PRO A 285 18.26 -37.52 -2.32
C PRO A 285 19.77 -37.59 -2.20
N SER A 286 20.52 -37.24 -3.24
CA SER A 286 21.99 -37.17 -3.23
C SER A 286 22.54 -35.91 -2.57
N LEU A 287 21.73 -34.86 -2.39
CA LEU A 287 22.17 -33.63 -1.74
C LEU A 287 22.44 -33.89 -0.25
N GLN A 288 23.63 -33.50 0.23
CA GLN A 288 24.02 -33.65 1.63
C GLN A 288 24.10 -32.31 2.36
N THR A 289 24.47 -31.24 1.65
CA THR A 289 24.62 -29.89 2.18
C THR A 289 24.14 -28.87 1.16
N GLY A 290 23.84 -27.66 1.62
CA GLY A 290 23.53 -26.51 0.78
C GLY A 290 23.56 -25.21 1.56
N TYR A 291 23.23 -24.11 0.89
CA TYR A 291 23.31 -22.77 1.46
C TYR A 291 22.04 -21.96 1.17
N PHE A 292 21.55 -21.24 2.17
CA PHE A 292 20.64 -20.11 2.00
C PHE A 292 21.40 -18.79 2.12
N TRP A 293 20.86 -17.75 1.51
CA TRP A 293 21.46 -16.42 1.45
C TRP A 293 20.44 -15.41 1.97
N GLU A 294 20.84 -14.62 2.95
CA GLU A 294 20.02 -13.58 3.57
C GLU A 294 20.72 -12.23 3.40
N PRO A 295 20.11 -11.25 2.72
CA PRO A 295 20.74 -9.96 2.50
C PRO A 295 20.95 -9.22 3.84
N TYR A 296 22.15 -8.67 4.03
CA TYR A 296 22.51 -7.86 5.20
C TYR A 296 22.82 -6.43 4.75
N GLY A 297 22.19 -5.44 5.37
CA GLY A 297 22.36 -4.05 4.99
C GLY A 297 21.74 -3.09 5.99
N GLU A 298 21.89 -1.80 5.72
CA GLU A 298 21.18 -0.74 6.43
C GLU A 298 20.09 -0.21 5.52
N PHE A 299 18.91 0.06 6.07
CA PHE A 299 17.88 0.80 5.34
C PHE A 299 18.27 2.29 5.35
N ASP A 300 18.23 2.93 4.18
CA ASP A 300 18.42 4.37 4.09
C ASP A 300 17.13 5.14 4.42
N SER A 301 17.20 6.48 4.41
CA SER A 301 16.05 7.36 4.70
C SER A 301 14.84 7.20 3.77
N ARG A 302 14.95 6.39 2.72
CA ARG A 302 13.88 6.10 1.75
C ARG A 302 13.49 4.62 1.79
N ASP A 303 13.88 3.90 2.85
CA ASP A 303 13.67 2.47 3.05
C ASP A 303 14.26 1.58 1.94
N TYR A 304 15.25 2.08 1.21
CA TYR A 304 16.05 1.21 0.33
C TYR A 304 17.10 0.49 1.17
N LEU A 305 17.11 -0.84 1.08
CA LEU A 305 18.16 -1.65 1.70
C LEU A 305 19.49 -1.39 0.98
N GLN A 306 20.37 -0.61 1.61
CA GLN A 306 21.76 -0.49 1.22
C GLN A 306 22.48 -1.77 1.62
N LEU A 307 22.50 -2.73 0.70
CA LEU A 307 23.16 -4.01 0.88
C LEU A 307 24.62 -3.78 1.28
N LYS A 308 25.04 -4.31 2.42
CA LYS A 308 26.43 -4.31 2.90
C LYS A 308 27.11 -5.67 2.73
N GLY A 309 26.32 -6.72 2.64
CA GLY A 309 26.77 -8.08 2.43
C GLY A 309 25.61 -9.07 2.45
N CYS A 310 25.93 -10.33 2.68
CA CYS A 310 24.94 -11.38 2.77
C CYS A 310 25.36 -12.41 3.83
N TYR A 311 24.44 -12.80 4.69
CA TYR A 311 24.62 -13.96 5.56
C TYR A 311 24.39 -15.23 4.76
N ARG A 312 25.38 -16.11 4.77
CA ARG A 312 25.30 -17.45 4.19
C ARG A 312 25.04 -18.47 5.29
N TRP A 313 23.87 -19.08 5.23
CA TRP A 313 23.41 -20.09 6.17
C TRP A 313 23.62 -21.48 5.57
N GLU A 314 24.53 -22.26 6.15
CA GLU A 314 24.72 -23.65 5.73
C GLU A 314 23.65 -24.54 6.36
N TYR A 315 23.07 -25.42 5.55
CA TYR A 315 22.22 -26.51 6.02
C TYR A 315 22.79 -27.84 5.59
N ARG A 316 22.59 -28.87 6.41
CA ARG A 316 23.06 -30.23 6.15
C ARG A 316 22.02 -31.28 6.52
N ARG A 317 22.07 -32.41 5.82
CA ARG A 317 21.31 -33.61 6.16
C ARG A 317 22.02 -34.32 7.30
N VAL A 318 21.30 -34.57 8.39
CA VAL A 318 21.76 -35.41 9.49
C VAL A 318 21.03 -36.72 9.41
N THR A 319 21.74 -37.84 9.30
CA THR A 319 21.12 -39.18 9.31
C THR A 319 21.36 -39.79 10.68
N HIS A 320 20.28 -40.15 11.37
CA HIS A 320 20.32 -40.81 12.66
C HIS A 320 20.64 -42.31 12.52
N GLU A 321 20.95 -42.99 13.62
CA GLU A 321 21.35 -44.41 13.63
C GLU A 321 20.27 -45.35 13.08
N ASP A 322 19.00 -44.95 13.14
CA ASP A 322 17.84 -45.68 12.62
C ASP A 322 17.62 -45.47 11.11
N GLY A 323 18.46 -44.67 10.46
CA GLY A 323 18.33 -44.33 9.04
C GLY A 323 17.30 -43.24 8.74
N VAL A 324 16.61 -42.70 9.75
CA VAL A 324 15.79 -41.50 9.60
C VAL A 324 16.72 -40.30 9.45
N TRP A 325 16.38 -39.37 8.57
CA TRP A 325 17.15 -38.16 8.37
C TRP A 325 16.38 -36.92 8.80
N ASP A 326 17.13 -35.91 9.23
CA ASP A 326 16.65 -34.59 9.60
C ASP A 326 17.50 -33.49 8.95
N VAL A 327 17.08 -32.23 9.12
CA VAL A 327 17.80 -31.05 8.68
C VAL A 327 18.39 -30.33 9.86
N GLU A 328 19.67 -30.01 9.75
CA GLU A 328 20.35 -29.09 10.65
C GLU A 328 20.79 -27.85 9.87
N VAL A 329 20.32 -26.68 10.29
CA VAL A 329 20.83 -25.38 9.84
C VAL A 329 21.85 -24.92 10.88
N LEU A 330 23.06 -24.57 10.46
CA LEU A 330 24.12 -24.15 11.39
C LEU A 330 23.72 -22.84 12.10
N ALA A 331 23.98 -22.79 13.41
CA ALA A 331 23.54 -21.68 14.28
C ALA A 331 24.21 -20.33 13.98
N THR A 332 25.38 -20.34 13.34
CA THR A 332 26.13 -19.13 13.04
C THR A 332 26.30 -19.00 11.53
N PRO A 333 25.68 -18.01 10.88
CA PRO A 333 25.89 -17.78 9.47
C PRO A 333 27.28 -17.19 9.22
N GLU A 334 27.77 -17.37 8.00
CA GLU A 334 28.96 -16.71 7.53
C GLU A 334 28.58 -15.38 6.86
N LEU A 335 29.17 -14.27 7.30
CA LEU A 335 28.97 -12.98 6.65
C LEU A 335 29.91 -12.85 5.45
N LEU A 336 29.34 -12.71 4.27
CA LEU A 336 30.05 -12.44 3.03
C LEU A 336 29.89 -10.96 2.67
N THR A 337 31.02 -10.26 2.57
CA THR A 337 31.04 -8.82 2.26
C THR A 337 30.70 -8.58 0.79
N LEU A 338 30.23 -7.37 0.47
CA LEU A 338 30.06 -6.95 -0.92
C LEU A 338 31.33 -7.12 -1.75
N GLU A 339 32.51 -6.86 -1.17
CA GLU A 339 33.80 -7.02 -1.86
C GLU A 339 34.03 -8.47 -2.29
N PHE A 340 33.72 -9.44 -1.42
CA PHE A 340 33.77 -10.86 -1.76
C PHE A 340 32.75 -11.22 -2.86
N MET A 341 31.56 -10.62 -2.82
CA MET A 341 30.48 -10.89 -3.79
C MET A 341 30.67 -10.18 -5.14
N ALA A 342 31.48 -9.11 -5.19
CA ALA A 342 31.63 -8.26 -6.37
C ALA A 342 32.28 -8.97 -7.56
N ASN A 343 32.83 -10.17 -7.38
CA ASN A 343 33.43 -11.01 -8.42
C ASN A 343 34.23 -10.20 -9.46
N THR A 344 35.15 -9.36 -8.98
CA THR A 344 36.01 -8.52 -9.84
C THR A 344 37.08 -9.33 -10.58
N ASP A 345 37.25 -10.61 -10.23
CA ASP A 345 38.22 -11.53 -10.85
C ASP A 345 37.84 -11.92 -12.29
N GLY A 346 36.65 -11.52 -12.76
CA GLY A 346 36.15 -11.72 -14.12
C GLY A 346 35.98 -10.44 -14.95
N ASP A 347 36.26 -9.25 -14.39
CA ASP A 347 36.20 -7.99 -15.15
C ASP A 347 37.43 -7.91 -16.06
N ASN A 348 37.37 -8.65 -17.16
CA ASN A 348 38.09 -8.29 -18.37
C ASN A 348 37.65 -6.88 -18.72
N VAL A 349 38.55 -5.94 -18.49
CA VAL A 349 38.56 -4.63 -19.16
C VAL A 349 38.39 -4.92 -20.65
N PHE A 350 37.16 -4.86 -21.15
CA PHE A 350 36.93 -4.67 -22.55
C PHE A 350 37.48 -3.28 -22.83
N ASP A 351 38.72 -3.21 -23.33
CA ASP A 351 39.28 -2.00 -23.91
C ASP A 351 38.28 -1.53 -24.96
N THR A 352 37.49 -0.53 -24.60
CA THR A 352 36.53 0.13 -25.49
C THR A 352 37.22 1.03 -26.51
N GLU A 353 38.54 0.89 -26.72
CA GLU A 353 39.29 1.67 -27.70
C GLU A 353 39.22 1.10 -29.14
N ASP A 354 38.58 -0.05 -29.38
CA ASP A 354 38.45 -0.66 -30.71
C ASP A 354 36.99 -0.75 -31.24
N LEU A 355 36.12 0.24 -30.95
CA LEU A 355 34.81 0.39 -31.62
C LEU A 355 34.55 1.79 -32.21
#